data_AF-A0A1G9VC34-F1
#
_entry.id   AF-A0A1G9VC34-F1
#
_cell.length_a   1.000
_cell.length_b   1.000
_cell.length_c   1.000
_cell.angle_alpha   90.00
_cell.angle_beta   90.00
_cell.angle_gamma   90.00
#
_symmetry.space_group_name_H-M   'P 1'
#
loop_
_entity.id
_entity.type
_entity.pdbx_description
1 polymer ?
#
loop_
_entity_poly.entity_id
_entity_poly.type
_entity_poly.pdbx_seq_one_letter_code
_entity_poly.pdbx_strand_id
1 'polypeptide(L)'
;MKTCFMYLALLNLLDGVITFLGIKYEYISEANPLMKSLYQSGPLFFLLVKLLLSTMLIGFCVIQKLPRSLVARVLSCAAALLYSVICLMHGFWLWQLT
;
A
#
# COMPACT_ATOMS: atom_id res chain seq x y z
N MET A 1 4.95 -15.67 6.37
CA MET A 1 4.86 -14.46 7.20
C MET A 1 5.84 -13.40 6.74
N LYS A 2 7.17 -13.60 6.85
CA LYS A 2 8.15 -12.63 6.30
C LYS A 2 7.88 -12.24 4.85
N THR A 3 7.70 -13.23 3.97
CA THR A 3 7.43 -12.98 2.55
C THR A 3 6.14 -12.17 2.34
N CYS A 4 5.07 -12.45 3.09
CA CYS A 4 3.82 -11.70 3.02
C CYS A 4 4.00 -10.24 3.46
N PHE A 5 4.77 -10.00 4.53
CA PHE A 5 5.05 -8.64 5.02
C PHE A 5 5.94 -7.86 4.05
N MET A 6 6.99 -8.48 3.51
CA MET A 6 7.84 -7.89 2.48
C MET A 6 7.05 -7.58 1.21
N TYR A 7 6.18 -8.49 0.80
CA TYR A 7 5.31 -8.31 -0.35
C TYR A 7 4.30 -7.18 -0.12
N LEU A 8 3.66 -7.12 1.05
CA LEU A 8 2.78 -6.01 1.43
C LEU A 8 3.53 -4.67 1.46
N ALA A 9 4.75 -4.64 1.97
CA ALA A 9 5.56 -3.42 2.00
C ALA A 9 5.87 -2.93 0.58
N LEU A 10 6.19 -3.84 -0.34
CA LEU A 10 6.39 -3.51 -1.75
C LEU A 10 5.11 -3.00 -2.40
N LEU A 11 3.99 -3.71 -2.23
CA LEU A 11 2.70 -3.32 -2.81
C LEU A 11 2.24 -1.94 -2.29
N ASN A 12 2.40 -1.66 -1.00
CA ASN A 12 2.06 -0.37 -0.41
C ASN A 12 2.92 0.79 -0.95
N LEU A 13 4.20 0.53 -1.28
CA LEU A 13 5.04 1.54 -1.95
C LEU A 13 4.59 1.79 -3.40
N LEU A 14 4.33 0.72 -4.16
CA LEU A 14 3.88 0.82 -5.55
C LEU A 14 2.54 1.56 -5.64
N ASP A 15 1.58 1.17 -4.80
CA ASP A 15 0.28 1.83 -4.67
C ASP A 15 0.44 3.31 -4.29
N GLY A 16 1.37 3.64 -3.41
CA GLY A 16 1.68 5.04 -3.09
C GLY A 16 2.15 5.86 -4.29
N VAL A 17 3.07 5.32 -5.10
CA VAL A 17 3.56 6.00 -6.30
C VAL A 17 2.45 6.14 -7.34
N ILE A 18 1.73 5.05 -7.62
CA ILE A 18 0.68 5.06 -8.65
C ILE A 18 -0.45 6.01 -8.25
N THR A 19 -0.88 5.97 -6.99
CA THR A 19 -1.97 6.83 -6.51
C THR A 19 -1.55 8.30 -6.46
N PHE A 20 -0.31 8.60 -6.06
CA PHE A 20 0.22 9.96 -6.12
C PHE A 20 0.22 10.51 -7.55
N LEU A 21 0.70 9.73 -8.52
CA LEU A 21 0.70 10.15 -9.93
C LEU A 21 -0.72 10.24 -10.48
N GLY A 22 -1.57 9.25 -10.20
CA GLY A 22 -2.95 9.21 -10.66
C GLY A 22 -3.78 10.39 -10.18
N ILE A 23 -3.62 10.81 -8.92
CA ILE A 23 -4.31 12.00 -8.40
C ILE A 23 -3.68 13.28 -8.96
N LYS A 24 -2.34 13.35 -9.05
CA LYS A 24 -1.63 14.53 -9.58
C LYS A 24 -2.02 14.87 -11.01
N TYR A 25 -2.30 13.87 -11.83
CA TYR A 25 -2.75 14.04 -13.21
C TYR A 25 -4.28 13.93 -13.38
N GLU A 26 -5.03 13.95 -12.27
CA GLU A 26 -6.50 13.89 -12.22
C GLU A 26 -7.11 12.64 -12.89
N TYR A 27 -6.34 11.58 -13.04
CA TYR A 27 -6.78 10.33 -13.63
C TYR A 27 -7.59 9.47 -12.67
N ILE A 28 -7.31 9.55 -11.37
CA ILE A 28 -8.00 8.78 -10.34
C ILE A 28 -8.36 9.65 -9.14
N SER A 29 -9.40 9.25 -8.41
CA SER A 29 -9.77 9.83 -7.12
C SER A 29 -9.45 8.84 -6.00
N GLU A 30 -8.89 9.33 -4.89
CA GLU A 30 -8.67 8.52 -3.69
C GLU A 30 -10.02 8.15 -3.05
N ALA A 31 -10.30 6.84 -3.00
CA ALA A 31 -11.52 6.32 -2.38
C ALA A 31 -11.40 6.25 -0.86
N ASN A 32 -10.18 6.13 -0.32
CA ASN A 32 -9.96 6.06 1.12
C ASN A 32 -10.03 7.47 1.74
N PRO A 33 -11.06 7.79 2.56
CA PRO A 33 -11.26 9.14 3.10
C PRO A 33 -10.10 9.63 3.97
N LEU A 34 -9.43 8.71 4.69
CA LEU A 34 -8.27 9.04 5.52
C LEU A 34 -7.07 9.43 4.65
N MET A 35 -6.78 8.63 3.62
CA MET A 35 -5.68 8.92 2.69
C MET A 35 -5.96 10.17 1.85
N LYS A 36 -7.22 10.40 1.49
CA LYS A 36 -7.66 11.61 0.79
C LYS A 36 -7.39 12.87 1.62
N SER A 37 -7.75 12.86 2.90
CA SER A 37 -7.47 13.96 3.82
C SER A 37 -5.96 14.21 4.00
N LEU A 38 -5.16 13.14 4.09
CA LEU A 38 -3.70 13.22 4.13
C LEU A 38 -3.12 13.85 2.86
N TYR A 39 -3.58 13.42 1.69
CA TYR A 39 -3.14 13.96 0.42
C TYR A 39 -3.53 15.45 0.27
N GLN A 40 -4.75 15.82 0.70
CA GLN A 40 -5.21 17.21 0.72
C GLN A 40 -4.41 18.10 1.67
N SER A 41 -3.96 17.56 2.80
CA SER A 41 -3.07 18.26 3.74
C SER A 41 -1.66 18.45 3.17
N GLY A 42 -1.23 17.52 2.31
CA GLY A 42 -0.03 17.65 1.49
C GLY A 42 0.31 16.34 0.79
N PRO A 43 0.55 16.34 -0.54
CA PRO A 43 0.87 15.11 -1.29
C PRO A 43 2.11 14.37 -0.76
N LEU A 44 3.06 15.09 -0.19
CA LEU A 44 4.25 14.51 0.45
C LEU A 44 3.92 13.76 1.75
N PHE A 45 2.95 14.23 2.54
CA PHE A 45 2.54 13.53 3.76
C PHE A 45 1.92 12.18 3.45
N PHE A 46 1.12 12.09 2.39
CA PHE A 46 0.59 10.83 1.89
C PHE A 46 1.70 9.82 1.57
N LEU A 47 2.74 10.24 0.84
CA LEU A 47 3.89 9.39 0.51
C LEU A 47 4.70 9.01 1.76
N LEU A 48 4.92 9.94 2.68
CA LEU A 48 5.65 9.69 3.93
C LEU A 48 4.93 8.66 4.80
N VAL A 49 3.60 8.74 4.92
CA VAL A 49 2.82 7.74 5.67
C VAL A 49 2.95 6.37 5.05
N LYS A 50 2.85 6.26 3.71
CA LYS A 50 3.05 4.97 3.04
C LYS A 50 4.47 4.43 3.20
N LEU A 51 5.49 5.28 3.12
CA LEU A 51 6.87 4.90 3.39
C LEU A 51 7.06 4.41 4.83
N LEU A 52 6.45 5.10 5.82
CA LEU A 52 6.50 4.71 7.22
C LEU A 52 5.85 3.34 7.45
N LEU A 53 4.68 3.09 6.85
CA LEU A 53 4.00 1.79 6.94
C LEU A 53 4.84 0.66 6.34
N SER A 54 5.43 0.88 5.16
CA SER A 54 6.30 -0.12 4.53
C SER A 54 7.57 -0.37 5.34
N THR A 55 8.21 0.67 5.88
CA THR A 55 9.39 0.53 6.74
C THR A 55 9.06 -0.16 8.06
N MET A 56 7.89 0.06 8.66
CA MET A 56 7.42 -0.69 9.83
C MET A 56 7.25 -2.19 9.53
N LEU A 57 6.64 -2.53 8.39
CA LEU A 57 6.47 -3.93 7.95
C LEU A 57 7.82 -4.64 7.74
N ILE A 58 8.77 -3.95 7.11
CA ILE A 58 10.15 -4.44 6.95
C ILE A 58 10.84 -4.55 8.31
N GLY A 59 10.66 -3.57 9.19
CA GLY A 59 11.19 -3.55 10.55
C GLY A 59 10.77 -4.79 11.35
N PHE A 60 9.49 -5.17 11.30
CA PHE A 60 8.99 -6.42 11.91
C PHE A 60 9.69 -7.67 11.37
N CYS A 61 10.06 -7.69 10.09
CA CYS A 61 10.81 -8.79 9.48
C CYS A 61 12.27 -8.83 9.97
N VAL A 62 12.92 -7.67 10.13
CA VAL A 62 14.32 -7.55 10.56
C VAL A 62 14.48 -7.94 12.03
N ILE A 63 13.62 -7.42 12.91
CA ILE A 63 13.66 -7.73 14.36
C ILE A 63 13.15 -9.13 14.71
N GLN A 64 12.70 -9.90 13.70
CA GLN A 64 12.12 -11.24 13.81
C GLN A 64 10.94 -11.38 14.80
N LYS A 65 10.35 -10.28 15.26
CA LYS A 65 9.14 -10.25 16.09
C LYS A 65 7.89 -10.36 15.22
N LEU A 66 7.77 -11.48 14.52
CA LEU A 66 6.58 -11.77 13.72
C LEU A 66 5.55 -12.48 14.59
N PRO A 67 4.27 -12.08 14.52
CA PRO A 67 3.21 -12.79 15.21
C PRO A 67 3.13 -14.23 14.70
N ARG A 68 3.15 -15.18 15.64
CA ARG A 68 3.05 -16.63 15.36
C ARG A 68 1.60 -17.13 15.29
N SER A 69 0.64 -16.28 15.61
CA SER A 69 -0.78 -16.65 15.61
C SER A 69 -1.29 -16.95 14.20
N LEU A 70 -2.12 -17.99 14.08
CA LEU A 70 -2.79 -18.35 12.82
C LEU A 70 -3.60 -17.17 12.29
N VAL A 71 -4.27 -16.43 13.17
CA VAL A 71 -5.07 -15.24 12.85
C VAL A 71 -4.22 -14.19 12.15
N ALA A 72 -3.05 -13.84 12.69
CA ALA A 72 -2.18 -12.85 12.06
C ALA A 72 -1.69 -13.32 10.69
N ARG A 73 -1.45 -14.62 10.51
CA ARG A 73 -1.08 -15.19 9.22
C ARG A 73 -2.19 -15.11 8.19
N VAL A 74 -3.41 -15.46 8.56
CA VAL A 74 -4.58 -15.38 7.69
C VAL A 74 -4.84 -13.92 7.31
N LEU A 75 -4.85 -13.01 8.28
CA LEU A 75 -5.06 -11.58 8.04
C LEU A 75 -3.99 -10.99 7.10
N SER A 76 -2.71 -11.33 7.30
CA SER A 76 -1.63 -10.82 6.45
C SER A 76 -1.73 -11.36 5.02
N CYS A 77 -2.14 -12.62 4.86
CA CYS A 77 -2.32 -13.21 3.55
C CYS A 77 -3.56 -12.64 2.83
N ALA A 78 -4.66 -12.46 3.56
CA ALA A 78 -5.87 -11.82 3.03
C ALA A 78 -5.59 -10.37 2.63
N ALA A 79 -4.86 -9.62 3.46
CA ALA A 79 -4.42 -8.27 3.13
C ALA A 79 -3.57 -8.26 1.86
N ALA A 80 -2.60 -9.17 1.72
CA ALA A 80 -1.75 -9.27 0.53
C ALA A 80 -2.55 -9.56 -0.75
N LEU A 81 -3.56 -10.44 -0.66
CA LEU A 81 -4.47 -10.73 -1.78
C LEU A 81 -5.29 -9.51 -2.16
N LEU A 82 -5.95 -8.86 -1.20
CA LEU A 82 -6.74 -7.65 -1.44
C LEU A 82 -5.88 -6.53 -2.06
N TYR A 83 -4.69 -6.30 -1.52
CA TYR A 83 -3.77 -5.30 -2.05
C TYR A 83 -3.28 -5.63 -3.47
N SER A 84 -3.13 -6.92 -3.80
CA SER A 84 -2.79 -7.35 -5.15
C SER A 84 -3.93 -7.03 -6.14
N VAL A 85 -5.19 -7.26 -5.75
CA VAL A 85 -6.36 -6.91 -6.56
C VAL A 85 -6.42 -5.39 -6.80
N ILE A 86 -6.18 -4.58 -5.75
CA ILE A 86 -6.15 -3.12 -5.87
C ILE A 86 -5.02 -2.69 -6.81
N CYS A 87 -3.82 -3.26 -6.69
CA CYS A 87 -2.71 -2.96 -7.61
C CYS A 87 -3.01 -3.36 -9.07
N LEU A 88 -3.69 -4.49 -9.30
CA LEU A 88 -4.14 -4.87 -10.65
C LEU A 88 -5.18 -3.89 -11.20
N MET A 89 -6.09 -3.41 -10.34
CA MET A 89 -7.02 -2.35 -10.71
C MET A 89 -6.26 -1.08 -11.12
N HIS A 90 -5.27 -0.64 -10.36
CA HIS A 90 -4.39 0.47 -10.77
C HIS A 90 -3.70 0.22 -12.12
N GLY A 91 -3.24 -1.00 -12.39
CA GLY A 91 -2.66 -1.39 -13.67
C GLY A 91 -3.64 -1.26 -14.83
N PHE A 92 -4.90 -1.68 -14.65
CA PHE A 92 -5.96 -1.50 -15.65
C PHE A 92 -6.25 -0.03 -15.94
N TRP A 93 -6.26 0.82 -14.92
CA TRP A 93 -6.49 2.26 -15.09
C TRP A 93 -5.35 2.91 -15.87
N LEU A 94 -4.09 2.57 -15.54
CA LEU A 94 -2.91 3.02 -16.28
C LEU A 94 -2.95 2.58 -17.75
N TRP A 95 -3.40 1.35 -18.03
CA TRP A 95 -3.57 0.88 -19.40
C TRP A 95 -4.61 1.71 -20.17
N GLN A 96 -5.75 2.04 -19.54
CA GLN A 96 -6.80 2.83 -20.17
C GLN A 96 -6.38 4.28 -20.48
N LEU A 97 -5.31 4.76 -19.86
CA LEU A 97 -4.74 6.09 -20.05
C LEU A 97 -3.72 6.18 -21.20
N THR A 98 -3.30 5.05 -21.76
CA THR A 98 -2.31 4.96 -22.86
C THR A 98 -3.01 4.71 -24.19
#